data_AF-A0A835AGQ6-F1
#
_entry.id   AF-A0A835AGQ6-F1
#
_cell.length_a   1.000
_cell.length_b   1.000
_cell.length_c   1.000
_cell.angle_alpha   90.00
_cell.angle_beta   90.00
_cell.angle_gamma   90.00
#
_symmetry.space_group_name_H-M   'P 1'
#
loop_
_entity.id
_entity.type
_entity.pdbx_description
1 polymer ?
#
loop_
_entity_poly.entity_id
_entity_poly.type
_entity_poly.pdbx_seq_one_letter_code
_entity_poly.pdbx_strand_id
1 'polypeptide(L)'
;MQAVRAEAIAAGTPPLTSVEVVNKVLSQDSSNDTFLKNADIAECSTRSRSSGEDVLRSQLAAEKECSVALQAQMDVVNKDNERTKSDFLMLKSQ
;
A
#
# COMPACT_ATOMS: atom_id res chain seq x y z
N MET A 1 31.98 44.45 -2.11
CA MET A 1 31.76 43.00 -2.27
C MET A 1 31.64 42.40 -0.89
N GLN A 2 30.52 41.75 -0.57
CA GLN A 2 30.31 41.14 0.74
C GLN A 2 30.83 39.70 0.68
N ALA A 3 31.82 39.36 1.51
CA ALA A 3 32.38 38.02 1.56
C ALA A 3 31.36 37.07 2.20
N VAL A 4 30.88 36.10 1.43
CA VAL A 4 30.15 34.94 1.95
C VAL A 4 31.11 34.17 2.86
N ARG A 5 30.85 34.20 4.18
CA ARG A 5 31.57 33.37 5.14
C ARG A 5 31.07 31.94 4.96
N ALA A 6 31.92 31.08 4.40
CA ALA A 6 31.71 29.64 4.50
C ALA A 6 31.81 29.25 5.98
N GLU A 7 30.74 28.64 6.50
CA GLU A 7 30.72 28.04 7.82
C GLU A 7 31.87 27.02 7.89
N ALA A 8 32.75 27.13 8.88
CA ALA A 8 33.93 26.27 8.99
C ALA A 8 33.45 24.83 9.20
N ILE A 9 33.59 23.99 8.17
CA ILE A 9 33.31 22.56 8.26
C ILE A 9 34.38 21.97 9.20
N ALA A 10 33.96 21.53 10.38
CA ALA A 10 34.86 20.91 11.34
C ALA A 10 35.51 19.68 10.69
N ALA A 11 36.84 19.64 10.69
CA ALA A 11 37.59 18.52 10.13
C ALA A 11 37.19 17.21 10.83
N GLY A 12 36.53 16.32 10.10
CA GLY A 12 36.11 15.00 10.60
C GLY A 12 34.60 14.71 10.51
N THR A 13 33.75 15.68 10.16
CA THR A 13 32.34 15.37 9.86
C THR A 13 32.21 14.74 8.48
N PRO A 14 31.48 13.62 8.32
CA PRO A 14 31.19 13.09 7.00
C PRO A 14 30.48 14.16 6.16
N PRO A 15 30.73 14.23 4.84
CA PRO A 15 29.98 15.13 3.97
C PRO A 15 28.49 14.87 4.13
N LEU A 16 27.71 15.93 4.31
CA LEU A 16 26.25 15.81 4.32
C LEU A 16 25.80 15.15 3.03
N THR A 17 24.86 14.21 3.15
CA THR A 17 24.24 13.60 1.99
C THR A 17 23.44 14.65 1.22
N SER A 18 23.22 14.43 -0.08
CA SER A 18 22.44 15.35 -0.91
C SER A 18 21.05 15.64 -0.32
N VAL A 19 20.44 14.64 0.33
CA VAL A 19 19.14 14.79 1.01
C VAL A 19 19.23 15.74 2.20
N GLU A 20 20.26 15.60 3.04
CA GLU A 20 20.45 16.46 4.22
C GLU A 20 20.78 17.90 3.82
N VAL A 21 21.58 18.09 2.78
CA VAL A 21 21.87 19.43 2.24
C VAL A 21 20.60 20.10 1.74
N VAL A 22 19.80 19.39 0.95
CA VAL A 22 18.52 19.91 0.44
C VAL A 22 17.57 20.23 1.60
N ASN A 23 17.44 19.34 2.59
CA ASN A 23 16.56 19.57 3.74
C ASN A 23 16.99 20.79 4.58
N LYS A 24 18.29 20.99 4.78
CA LYS A 24 18.83 22.15 5.50
C LYS A 24 18.55 23.46 4.75
N VAL A 25 18.76 23.49 3.43
CA VAL A 25 18.44 24.65 2.58
C VAL A 25 16.95 24.95 2.59
N LEU A 26 16.12 23.89 2.47
CA LEU A 26 14.67 24.03 2.51
C LEU A 26 14.16 24.58 3.85
N SER A 27 14.77 24.17 4.96
CA SER A 27 14.39 24.60 6.31
C SER A 27 14.86 26.02 6.66
N GLN A 28 15.88 26.54 5.99
CA GLN A 28 16.45 27.86 6.28
C GLN A 28 15.74 29.01 5.56
N ASP A 29 15.18 28.76 4.38
CA ASP A 29 14.51 29.79 3.59
C ASP A 29 12.99 29.68 3.74
N SER A 30 12.38 30.60 4.48
CA SER A 30 10.91 30.70 4.61
C SER A 30 10.19 31.03 3.29
N SER A 31 10.94 31.29 2.22
CA SER A 31 10.44 31.58 0.87
C SER A 31 10.33 30.33 -0.04
N ASN A 32 10.82 29.18 0.43
CA ASN A 32 10.86 27.93 -0.34
C ASN A 32 9.49 27.35 -0.68
N ASP A 33 8.45 27.82 -0.02
CA ASP A 33 7.06 27.43 -0.29
C ASP A 33 6.66 27.76 -1.73
N THR A 34 7.19 28.86 -2.29
CA THR A 34 6.97 29.22 -3.70
C THR A 34 7.77 28.36 -4.68
N PHE A 35 9.01 27.96 -4.32
CA PHE A 35 9.85 27.12 -5.18
C PHE A 35 9.25 25.71 -5.32
N LEU A 36 8.86 25.09 -4.19
CA LEU A 36 8.22 23.78 -4.19
C LEU A 36 6.87 23.80 -4.93
N LYS A 37 6.09 24.89 -4.75
CA LYS A 37 4.82 25.06 -5.46
C LYS A 37 5.00 25.26 -6.97
N ASN A 38 6.03 25.98 -7.41
CA ASN A 38 6.31 26.18 -8.84
C ASN A 38 6.88 24.93 -9.51
N ALA A 39 7.51 24.05 -8.73
CA ALA A 39 8.03 22.78 -9.22
C ALA A 39 6.98 21.64 -9.22
N ASP A 40 5.71 21.96 -8.91
CA ASP A 40 4.64 20.97 -8.66
C ASP A 40 5.03 19.90 -7.61
N ILE A 41 5.98 20.24 -6.73
CA ILE A 41 6.39 19.44 -5.56
C ILE A 41 5.56 19.90 -4.35
N ALA A 42 4.35 20.41 -4.59
CA ALA A 42 3.39 20.69 -3.54
C ALA A 42 2.99 19.35 -2.91
N GLU A 43 3.49 19.12 -1.69
CA GLU A 43 3.18 18.01 -0.79
C GLU A 43 2.59 16.77 -1.46
N CYS A 44 3.46 15.89 -1.97
CA CYS A 44 3.08 14.55 -2.40
C CYS A 44 2.64 13.63 -1.23
N SER A 45 2.35 14.19 -0.05
CA SER A 45 2.24 13.46 1.21
C SER A 45 0.90 13.64 1.93
N THR A 46 -0.18 13.85 1.19
CA THR A 46 -1.47 13.25 1.56
C THR A 46 -2.08 12.73 0.28
N ARG A 47 -1.62 11.56 -0.15
CA ARG A 47 -2.47 10.68 -0.94
C ARG A 47 -3.68 10.40 -0.04
N SER A 48 -4.68 11.28 -0.10
CA SER A 48 -6.00 11.08 0.49
C SER A 48 -6.33 9.63 0.20
N ARG A 49 -6.62 8.81 1.22
CA ARG A 49 -7.12 7.44 1.03
C ARG A 49 -8.08 7.52 -0.12
N SER A 50 -7.64 7.01 -1.27
CA SER A 50 -8.33 7.32 -2.51
C SER A 50 -9.68 6.62 -2.35
N SER A 51 -10.77 7.27 -2.71
CA SER A 51 -12.10 6.64 -2.71
C SER A 51 -12.06 5.24 -3.36
N GLY A 52 -11.14 5.02 -4.32
CA GLY A 52 -10.89 3.71 -4.91
C GLY A 52 -10.29 2.65 -3.97
N GLU A 53 -9.42 3.00 -3.03
CA GLU A 53 -8.83 2.03 -2.08
C GLU A 53 -9.91 1.45 -1.15
N ASP A 54 -10.79 2.29 -0.62
CA ASP A 54 -11.86 1.84 0.27
C ASP A 54 -12.92 1.01 -0.49
N VAL A 55 -13.19 1.34 -1.76
CA VAL A 55 -14.03 0.52 -2.65
C VAL A 55 -13.39 -0.85 -2.90
N LEU A 56 -12.09 -0.90 -3.19
CA LEU A 56 -11.37 -2.17 -3.41
C LEU A 56 -11.36 -3.05 -2.16
N ARG A 57 -11.16 -2.46 -0.98
CA ARG A 57 -11.23 -3.19 0.29
C ARG A 57 -12.62 -3.76 0.55
N SER A 58 -13.65 -2.99 0.23
CA SER A 58 -15.06 -3.42 0.37
C SER A 58 -15.40 -4.57 -0.58
N GLN A 59 -14.95 -4.49 -1.85
CA GLN A 59 -15.12 -5.58 -2.81
C GLN A 59 -14.40 -6.85 -2.37
N LEU A 60 -13.15 -6.73 -1.88
CA LEU A 60 -12.38 -7.87 -1.40
C LEU A 60 -13.05 -8.56 -0.20
N ALA A 61 -13.66 -7.79 0.70
CA ALA A 61 -14.41 -8.36 1.83
C ALA A 61 -15.64 -9.15 1.35
N ALA A 62 -16.43 -8.56 0.45
CA ALA A 62 -17.61 -9.21 -0.12
C ALA A 62 -17.25 -10.48 -0.91
N GLU A 63 -16.15 -10.46 -1.68
CA GLU A 63 -15.65 -11.60 -2.43
C GLU A 63 -15.24 -12.75 -1.50
N LYS A 64 -14.54 -12.45 -0.40
CA LYS A 64 -14.15 -13.46 0.59
C LYS A 64 -15.36 -14.12 1.24
N GLU A 65 -16.36 -13.34 1.62
CA GLU A 65 -17.60 -13.88 2.20
C GLU A 65 -18.34 -14.78 1.20
N CYS A 66 -18.44 -14.34 -0.06
CA CYS A 66 -19.05 -15.12 -1.13
C CYS A 66 -18.27 -16.42 -1.41
N SER A 67 -16.94 -16.36 -1.43
CA SER A 67 -16.07 -17.52 -1.62
C SER A 67 -16.23 -18.56 -0.52
N VAL A 68 -16.32 -18.14 0.74
CA VAL A 68 -16.58 -19.05 1.87
C VAL A 68 -17.95 -19.71 1.74
N ALA A 69 -18.99 -18.94 1.39
CA ALA A 69 -20.33 -19.50 1.18
C ALA A 69 -20.39 -20.50 0.02
N LEU A 70 -19.66 -20.22 -1.07
CA LEU A 70 -19.57 -21.12 -2.22
C LEU A 70 -18.81 -22.41 -1.87
N GLN A 71 -17.72 -22.30 -1.12
CA GLN A 71 -16.96 -23.47 -0.67
C GLN A 71 -17.82 -24.38 0.21
N ALA A 72 -18.58 -23.80 1.15
CA ALA A 72 -19.49 -24.57 1.99
C ALA A 72 -20.56 -25.32 1.17
N GLN A 73 -21.10 -24.70 0.11
CA GLN A 73 -22.03 -25.37 -0.79
C GLN A 73 -21.36 -26.52 -1.56
N MET A 74 -20.14 -26.34 -2.05
CA MET A 74 -19.38 -27.39 -2.73
C MET A 74 -19.13 -28.58 -1.82
N ASP A 75 -18.78 -28.35 -0.55
CA ASP A 75 -18.54 -29.42 0.41
C ASP A 75 -19.81 -30.24 0.67
N VAL A 76 -20.97 -29.59 0.79
CA VAL A 76 -22.27 -30.27 0.94
C VAL A 76 -22.58 -31.12 -0.28
N VAL A 77 -22.51 -30.53 -1.48
CA VAL A 77 -22.80 -31.24 -2.73
C VAL A 77 -21.86 -32.43 -2.92
N ASN A 78 -20.58 -32.26 -2.62
CA ASN A 78 -19.59 -33.32 -2.77
C ASN A 78 -19.87 -34.47 -1.80
N LYS A 79 -20.22 -34.17 -0.55
CA LYS A 79 -20.59 -35.18 0.44
C LYS A 79 -21.83 -35.98 0.02
N ASP A 80 -22.84 -35.30 -0.53
CA ASP A 80 -24.05 -35.96 -1.01
C ASP A 80 -23.79 -36.79 -2.28
N ASN A 81 -22.87 -36.34 -3.14
CA ASN A 81 -22.41 -37.12 -4.29
C ASN A 81 -21.75 -38.43 -3.86
N GLU A 82 -20.81 -38.37 -2.91
CA GLU A 82 -20.11 -39.56 -2.42
C GLU A 82 -21.07 -40.54 -1.72
N ARG A 83 -22.05 -40.05 -0.97
CA ARG A 83 -23.13 -40.90 -0.43
C ARG A 83 -23.91 -41.59 -1.54
N THR A 84 -24.37 -40.83 -2.53
CA THR A 84 -25.15 -41.35 -3.66
C THR A 84 -24.35 -42.43 -4.41
N LYS A 85 -23.06 -42.20 -4.62
CA LYS A 85 -22.15 -43.16 -5.25
C LYS A 85 -21.99 -44.42 -4.42
N SER A 86 -21.82 -44.30 -3.10
CA SER A 86 -21.75 -45.43 -2.18
C SER A 86 -23.04 -46.26 -2.21
N ASP A 87 -24.20 -45.61 -2.10
CA ASP A 87 -25.52 -46.26 -2.11
C ASP A 87 -25.76 -47.01 -3.42
N PHE A 88 -25.37 -46.40 -4.56
CA PHE A 88 -25.45 -47.04 -5.87
C PHE A 88 -24.56 -48.29 -5.99
N LEU A 89 -23.34 -48.25 -5.44
CA LEU A 89 -22.43 -49.39 -5.45
C LEU A 89 -22.96 -50.54 -4.56
N MET A 90 -23.56 -50.21 -3.41
CA MET A 90 -24.20 -51.20 -2.55
C MET A 90 -25.38 -51.87 -3.26
N LEU A 91 -26.24 -51.11 -3.93
CA LEU A 91 -27.38 -51.67 -4.67
C LEU A 91 -26.95 -52.59 -5.81
N LYS A 92 -25.86 -52.28 -6.49
CA LYS A 92 -25.32 -53.14 -7.56
C LYS A 92 -24.72 -54.46 -7.06
N SER A 93 -24.44 -54.57 -5.77
CA SER A 93 -23.82 -55.75 -5.17
C SER A 93 -24.83 -56.70 -4.51
N GLN A 94 -26.13 -56.38 -4.60
CA GLN A 94 -27.26 -57.19 -4.12
C GLN A 94 -27.89 -57.98 -5.27
#